data_AF-J9FSB2-F1
#
_entry.id   AF-J9FSB2-F1
#
_cell.length_a   1.000
_cell.length_b   1.000
_cell.length_c   1.000
_cell.angle_alpha   90.00
_cell.angle_beta   90.00
_cell.angle_gamma   90.00
#
_symmetry.space_group_name_H-M   'P 1'
#
loop_
_entity.id
_entity.type
_entity.pdbx_description
1 polymer ?
#
loop_
_entity_poly.entity_id
_entity_poly.type
_entity_poly.pdbx_seq_one_letter_code
_entity_poly.pdbx_strand_id
1 'polypeptide(L)'
;MTEELVKVKRRRPRRHRRPTRPRELPEIFFCGDPHGGFDQINEAARLYRPDAMVILGDLQAPAPIHQVLEEALAYTDIWWIPGNHDTDTDHFYDYLWRSELGGHNLHGRVANICGLRIAGLGGVFRGQVWMPESPPNYYSPSTFMRRVGMHNEWRGGVPRRHRSTIFPSVYGNLMRQKADILITHEAPSCHKKRVSRDRSSGESVRGKMA
;
A
#
# COMPACT_ATOMS: atom_id res chain seq x y z
N MET A 1 43.12 50.82 6.90
CA MET A 1 42.79 49.46 7.37
C MET A 1 41.29 49.33 7.41
N THR A 2 40.71 48.64 6.42
CA THR A 2 39.43 47.91 6.52
C THR A 2 39.35 47.04 5.28
N GLU A 3 39.60 45.74 5.47
CA GLU A 3 39.57 44.71 4.43
C GLU A 3 38.12 44.42 4.02
N GLU A 4 37.85 44.47 2.72
CA GLU A 4 36.55 44.13 2.15
C GLU A 4 36.57 42.66 1.70
N LEU A 5 35.90 41.79 2.46
CA LEU A 5 35.79 40.36 2.18
C LEU A 5 34.87 40.11 0.97
N VAL A 6 35.47 39.78 -0.17
CA VAL A 6 34.75 39.33 -1.38
C VAL A 6 34.13 37.95 -1.16
N LYS A 7 32.81 37.90 -0.93
CA LYS A 7 32.03 36.65 -0.90
C LYS A 7 31.80 36.11 -2.32
N VAL A 8 32.58 35.10 -2.71
CA VAL A 8 32.39 34.33 -3.94
C VAL A 8 31.10 33.49 -3.86
N LYS A 9 30.03 33.93 -4.54
CA LYS A 9 28.79 33.15 -4.71
C LYS A 9 29.03 31.96 -5.64
N ARG A 10 29.16 30.76 -5.07
CA ARG A 10 29.14 29.48 -5.81
C ARG A 10 27.81 29.32 -6.55
N ARG A 11 27.82 29.38 -7.88
CA ARG A 11 26.66 29.11 -8.74
C ARG A 11 26.34 27.60 -8.70
N ARG A 12 25.17 27.23 -8.18
CA ARG A 12 24.64 25.87 -8.25
C ARG A 12 24.37 25.51 -9.73
N PRO A 13 24.71 24.29 -10.19
CA PRO A 13 24.48 23.91 -11.57
C PRO A 13 22.97 23.89 -11.86
N ARG A 14 22.57 24.49 -13.00
CA ARG A 14 21.19 24.49 -13.48
C ARG A 14 20.77 23.05 -13.78
N ARG A 15 19.82 22.51 -13.01
CA ARG A 15 19.10 21.27 -13.35
C ARG A 15 18.55 21.43 -14.76
N HIS A 16 18.98 20.55 -15.68
CA HIS A 16 18.42 20.47 -17.02
C HIS A 16 16.92 20.20 -16.91
N ARG A 17 16.09 21.17 -17.31
CA ARG A 17 14.66 20.92 -17.56
C ARG A 17 14.58 20.06 -18.81
N ARG A 18 14.26 18.77 -18.63
CA ARG A 18 13.90 17.87 -19.73
C ARG A 18 12.66 18.43 -20.46
N PRO A 19 12.62 18.39 -21.79
CA PRO A 19 11.45 18.82 -22.55
C PRO A 19 10.26 17.90 -22.25
N THR A 20 9.07 18.48 -22.13
CA THR A 20 7.83 17.79 -21.78
C THR A 20 7.36 16.94 -22.96
N ARG A 21 7.58 15.62 -22.88
CA ARG A 21 6.86 14.62 -23.68
C ARG A 21 5.36 14.64 -23.35
N PRO A 22 4.46 14.19 -24.25
CA PRO A 22 3.09 13.85 -23.86
C PRO A 22 3.16 12.96 -22.62
N ARG A 23 2.32 13.17 -21.60
CA ARG A 23 2.39 12.40 -20.36
C ARG A 23 2.08 10.93 -20.67
N GLU A 24 3.12 10.13 -20.89
CA GLU A 24 3.07 8.69 -20.74
C GLU A 24 2.54 8.41 -19.33
N LEU A 25 1.58 7.50 -19.22
CA LEU A 25 1.09 7.06 -17.91
C LEU A 25 2.29 6.50 -17.12
N PRO A 26 2.38 6.76 -15.80
CA PRO A 26 3.49 6.27 -15.01
C PRO A 26 3.50 4.74 -15.00
N GLU A 27 4.68 4.15 -15.05
CA GLU A 27 4.85 2.71 -14.89
C GLU A 27 4.87 2.37 -13.39
N ILE A 28 3.83 1.68 -12.92
CA ILE A 28 3.70 1.30 -11.52
C ILE A 28 3.65 -0.23 -11.42
N PHE A 29 4.56 -0.80 -10.64
CA PHE A 29 4.58 -2.23 -10.38
C PHE A 29 3.81 -2.56 -9.10
N PHE A 30 3.07 -3.67 -9.12
CA PHE A 30 2.36 -4.21 -7.98
C PHE A 30 2.94 -5.60 -7.66
N CYS A 31 3.46 -5.79 -6.45
CA CYS A 31 4.18 -6.99 -6.03
C CYS A 31 3.49 -7.61 -4.82
N GLY A 32 2.84 -8.75 -4.95
CA GLY A 32 2.09 -9.38 -3.85
C GLY A 32 2.87 -10.46 -3.11
N ASP A 33 2.45 -10.68 -1.86
CA ASP A 33 2.74 -11.88 -1.06
C ASP A 33 4.22 -12.33 -1.05
N PRO A 34 5.19 -11.44 -0.74
CA PRO A 34 6.59 -11.82 -0.76
C PRO A 34 6.95 -12.81 0.36
N HIS A 35 6.19 -12.87 1.46
CA HIS A 35 6.40 -13.80 2.58
C HIS A 35 7.87 -13.87 3.06
N GLY A 36 8.54 -12.73 3.16
CA GLY A 36 9.94 -12.62 3.56
C GLY A 36 10.96 -12.64 2.40
N GLY A 37 10.54 -12.93 1.17
CA GLY A 37 11.40 -12.95 -0.03
C GLY A 37 11.33 -11.65 -0.85
N PHE A 38 12.40 -10.87 -0.84
CA PHE A 38 12.43 -9.54 -1.49
C PHE A 38 13.40 -9.43 -2.66
N ASP A 39 14.18 -10.49 -2.95
CA ASP A 39 15.19 -10.48 -4.01
C ASP A 39 14.59 -10.14 -5.38
N GLN A 40 13.42 -10.72 -5.69
CA GLN A 40 12.71 -10.44 -6.96
C GLN A 40 12.23 -8.99 -7.06
N ILE A 41 11.85 -8.38 -5.93
CA ILE A 41 11.41 -6.98 -5.87
C ILE A 41 12.62 -6.06 -6.13
N ASN A 42 13.74 -6.33 -5.45
CA ASN A 42 14.99 -5.60 -5.64
C ASN A 42 15.52 -5.74 -7.08
N GLU A 43 15.51 -6.96 -7.63
CA GLU A 43 15.90 -7.23 -9.01
C GLU A 43 15.01 -6.49 -10.00
N ALA A 44 13.68 -6.56 -9.84
CA ALA A 44 12.74 -5.86 -10.72
C ALA A 44 12.95 -4.34 -10.69
N ALA A 45 13.15 -3.76 -9.51
CA ALA A 45 13.45 -2.34 -9.37
C ALA A 45 14.72 -1.94 -10.11
N ARG A 46 15.80 -2.72 -9.98
CA ARG A 46 17.07 -2.48 -10.66
C ARG A 46 16.97 -2.58 -12.18
N LEU A 47 16.27 -3.61 -12.68
CA LEU A 47 16.17 -3.91 -14.11
C LEU A 47 15.24 -2.94 -14.84
N TYR A 48 14.05 -2.69 -14.29
CA TYR A 48 12.99 -1.97 -14.99
C TYR A 48 12.88 -0.51 -14.56
N ARG A 49 13.27 -0.17 -13.33
CA ARG A 49 13.21 1.18 -12.77
C ARG A 49 11.84 1.84 -12.95
N PRO A 50 10.75 1.19 -12.49
CA PRO A 50 9.41 1.75 -12.59
C PRO A 50 9.32 3.08 -11.84
N ASP A 51 8.34 3.93 -12.19
CA ASP A 51 8.13 5.21 -11.51
C ASP A 51 7.73 5.00 -10.03
N ALA A 52 7.03 3.90 -9.72
CA ALA A 52 6.74 3.48 -8.35
C ALA A 52 6.52 1.95 -8.26
N MET A 53 6.70 1.41 -7.06
CA MET A 53 6.33 0.05 -6.70
C MET A 53 5.38 0.04 -5.51
N VAL A 54 4.45 -0.90 -5.50
CA VAL A 54 3.48 -1.09 -4.43
C VAL A 54 3.46 -2.56 -4.00
N ILE A 55 3.81 -2.83 -2.75
CA ILE A 55 3.83 -4.19 -2.19
C ILE A 55 2.46 -4.52 -1.57
N LEU A 56 1.88 -5.65 -1.99
CA LEU A 56 0.53 -6.06 -1.65
C LEU A 56 0.55 -7.16 -0.58
N GLY A 57 0.61 -6.73 0.68
CA GLY A 57 0.40 -7.57 1.85
C GLY A 57 1.41 -8.69 2.07
N ASP A 58 1.20 -9.38 3.20
CA ASP A 58 1.98 -10.49 3.73
C ASP A 58 3.49 -10.36 3.46
N LEU A 59 4.02 -9.20 3.88
CA LEU A 59 5.40 -8.83 3.66
C LEU A 59 6.34 -9.68 4.51
N GLN A 60 6.01 -9.86 5.79
CA GLN A 60 6.78 -10.64 6.76
C GLN A 60 8.28 -10.35 6.70
N ALA A 61 8.63 -9.06 6.60
CA ALA A 61 10.00 -8.62 6.38
C ALA A 61 10.94 -9.19 7.48
N PRO A 62 12.13 -9.71 7.12
CA PRO A 62 13.06 -10.27 8.11
C PRO A 62 13.81 -9.19 8.93
N ALA A 63 13.78 -7.95 8.46
CA ALA A 63 14.39 -6.77 9.06
C ALA A 63 13.53 -5.53 8.71
N PRO A 64 13.82 -4.32 9.22
CA PRO A 64 13.08 -3.12 8.82
C PRO A 64 13.02 -2.99 7.29
N ILE A 65 11.81 -2.81 6.74
CA ILE A 65 11.55 -2.99 5.32
C ILE A 65 12.41 -2.08 4.40
N HIS A 66 12.77 -0.88 4.87
CA HIS A 66 13.67 0.02 4.14
C HIS A 66 15.09 -0.54 3.96
N GLN A 67 15.55 -1.39 4.90
CA GLN A 67 16.84 -2.08 4.78
C GLN A 67 16.75 -3.27 3.83
N VAL A 68 15.64 -4.02 3.91
CA VAL A 68 15.38 -5.17 3.03
C VAL A 68 15.21 -4.73 1.57
N LEU A 69 14.67 -3.53 1.35
CA LEU A 69 14.45 -2.93 0.04
C LEU A 69 15.47 -1.84 -0.32
N GLU A 70 16.64 -1.83 0.31
CA GLU A 70 17.66 -0.79 0.09
C GLU A 70 18.03 -0.65 -1.40
N GLU A 71 18.19 -1.78 -2.11
CA GLU A 71 18.48 -1.77 -3.54
C GLU A 71 17.31 -1.19 -4.35
N ALA A 72 16.08 -1.61 -4.10
CA ALA A 72 14.92 -1.09 -4.80
C ALA A 72 14.73 0.42 -4.59
N LEU A 73 14.94 0.91 -3.37
CA LEU A 73 14.82 2.33 -3.02
C LEU A 73 15.81 3.24 -3.76
N ALA A 74 16.90 2.68 -4.29
CA ALA A 74 17.83 3.42 -5.15
C ALA A 74 17.25 3.75 -6.54
N TYR A 75 16.20 3.03 -6.97
CA TYR A 75 15.66 3.10 -8.33
C TYR A 75 14.22 3.59 -8.40
N THR A 76 13.41 3.40 -7.36
CA THR A 76 11.96 3.65 -7.40
C THR A 76 11.37 3.98 -6.02
N ASP A 77 10.22 4.67 -6.02
CA ASP A 77 9.46 4.95 -4.79
C ASP A 77 8.63 3.72 -4.40
N ILE A 78 8.73 3.29 -3.14
CA ILE A 78 8.05 2.08 -2.65
C ILE A 78 6.91 2.42 -1.71
N TRP A 79 5.73 1.86 -1.98
CA TRP A 79 4.55 1.92 -1.15
C TRP A 79 4.10 0.52 -0.77
N TRP A 80 3.23 0.39 0.23
CA TRP A 80 2.78 -0.92 0.67
C TRP A 80 1.40 -0.89 1.31
N ILE A 81 0.71 -2.02 1.28
CA ILE A 81 -0.42 -2.32 2.17
C ILE A 81 -0.05 -3.54 3.02
N PRO A 82 -0.45 -3.59 4.31
CA PRO A 82 -0.24 -4.77 5.13
C PRO A 82 -1.15 -5.91 4.68
N GLY A 83 -0.74 -7.15 4.95
CA GLY A 83 -1.60 -8.33 4.94
C GLY A 83 -1.98 -8.78 6.36
N ASN A 84 -2.51 -9.98 6.46
CA ASN A 84 -2.91 -10.55 7.75
C ASN A 84 -1.72 -11.03 8.59
N HIS A 85 -0.65 -11.52 7.94
CA HIS A 85 0.52 -12.08 8.61
C HIS A 85 1.50 -11.02 9.13
N ASP A 86 1.40 -9.79 8.63
CA ASP A 86 2.25 -8.66 9.04
C ASP A 86 2.06 -8.22 10.50
N THR A 87 1.11 -8.82 11.20
CA THR A 87 0.82 -8.56 12.61
C THR A 87 0.93 -9.81 13.49
N ASP A 88 1.48 -10.90 12.96
CA ASP A 88 1.62 -12.16 13.69
C ASP A 88 2.63 -12.05 14.82
N THR A 89 3.68 -11.25 14.63
CA THR A 89 4.73 -10.99 15.62
C THR A 89 4.95 -9.49 15.84
N ASP A 90 5.51 -9.13 17.00
CA ASP A 90 5.91 -7.74 17.28
C ASP A 90 6.95 -7.24 16.25
N HIS A 91 7.88 -8.11 15.84
CA HIS A 91 8.93 -7.79 14.87
C HIS A 91 8.36 -7.46 13.49
N PHE A 92 7.42 -8.26 12.97
CA PHE A 92 6.78 -7.96 11.68
C PHE A 92 6.07 -6.62 11.69
N TYR A 93 5.36 -6.31 12.78
CA TYR A 93 4.75 -4.99 12.92
C TYR A 93 5.81 -3.88 12.93
N ASP A 94 6.85 -4.02 13.74
CA ASP A 94 7.87 -2.98 13.91
C ASP A 94 8.66 -2.72 12.64
N TYR A 95 9.01 -3.78 11.92
CA TYR A 95 9.74 -3.69 10.65
C TYR A 95 8.94 -3.04 9.53
N LEU A 96 7.62 -2.91 9.67
CA LEU A 96 6.76 -2.23 8.72
C LEU A 96 6.34 -0.85 9.23
N TRP A 97 5.53 -0.80 10.31
CA TRP A 97 4.91 0.43 10.81
C TRP A 97 5.90 1.38 11.48
N ARG A 98 7.01 0.89 12.03
CA ARG A 98 8.04 1.73 12.69
C ARG A 98 9.31 1.90 11.85
N SER A 99 9.27 1.44 10.61
CA SER A 99 10.35 1.64 9.63
C SER A 99 10.32 3.04 9.03
N GLU A 100 11.37 3.41 8.29
CA GLU A 100 11.39 4.64 7.50
C GLU A 100 10.27 4.69 6.45
N LEU A 101 9.79 3.53 5.98
CA LEU A 101 8.65 3.41 5.08
C LEU A 101 7.30 3.33 5.80
N GLY A 102 7.24 3.52 7.13
CA GLY A 102 5.98 3.54 7.88
C GLY A 102 4.97 4.55 7.33
N GLY A 103 5.48 5.70 6.86
CA GLY A 103 4.70 6.76 6.21
C GLY A 103 4.17 6.41 4.81
N HIS A 104 4.59 5.28 4.23
CA HIS A 104 4.21 4.82 2.89
C HIS A 104 3.13 3.71 2.91
N ASN A 105 2.59 3.37 4.09
CA ASN A 105 1.48 2.43 4.24
C ASN A 105 0.17 2.98 3.65
N LEU A 106 -0.44 2.37 2.64
CA LEU A 106 -1.66 2.86 2.00
C LEU A 106 -2.97 2.42 2.67
N HIS A 107 -2.93 1.54 3.68
CA HIS A 107 -4.15 1.05 4.34
C HIS A 107 -5.06 2.18 4.83
N GLY A 108 -6.31 2.17 4.37
CA GLY A 108 -7.35 3.10 4.78
C GLY A 108 -7.22 4.51 4.22
N ARG A 109 -6.31 4.75 3.26
CA ARG A 109 -6.10 6.08 2.68
C ARG A 109 -5.87 6.05 1.17
N VAL A 110 -5.94 7.24 0.57
CA VAL A 110 -5.54 7.52 -0.81
C VAL A 110 -4.27 8.35 -0.80
N ALA A 111 -3.29 7.97 -1.61
CA ALA A 111 -2.08 8.76 -1.87
C ALA A 111 -1.99 9.12 -3.35
N ASN A 112 -1.36 10.25 -3.65
CA ASN A 112 -0.99 10.60 -5.02
C ASN A 112 0.41 10.05 -5.31
N ILE A 113 0.49 9.05 -6.18
CA ILE A 113 1.71 8.35 -6.57
C ILE A 113 1.89 8.56 -8.06
N CYS A 114 2.94 9.28 -8.44
CA CYS A 114 3.27 9.58 -9.84
C CYS A 114 2.11 10.23 -10.63
N GLY A 115 1.24 10.99 -9.96
CA GLY A 115 0.08 11.65 -10.57
C GLY A 115 -1.22 10.83 -10.54
N LEU A 116 -1.18 9.59 -10.06
CA LEU A 116 -2.34 8.72 -9.89
C LEU A 116 -2.78 8.67 -8.42
N ARG A 117 -4.09 8.71 -8.18
CA ARG A 117 -4.65 8.52 -6.83
C ARG A 117 -4.81 7.02 -6.57
N ILE A 118 -3.98 6.47 -5.69
CA ILE A 118 -4.00 5.05 -5.35
C ILE A 118 -4.59 4.90 -3.94
N ALA A 119 -5.72 4.20 -3.84
CA ALA A 119 -6.38 3.82 -2.59
C ALA A 119 -5.88 2.46 -2.12
N GLY A 120 -5.50 2.34 -0.85
CA GLY A 120 -5.11 1.06 -0.25
C GLY A 120 -6.11 0.53 0.76
N LEU A 121 -6.48 -0.74 0.63
CA LEU A 121 -7.22 -1.50 1.63
C LEU A 121 -6.44 -2.77 1.99
N GLY A 122 -5.41 -2.60 2.83
CA GLY A 122 -4.67 -3.73 3.40
C GLY A 122 -5.40 -4.42 4.55
N GLY A 123 -4.81 -5.50 5.04
CA GLY A 123 -5.29 -6.27 6.18
C GLY A 123 -6.35 -7.31 5.79
N VAL A 124 -7.14 -7.72 6.77
CA VAL A 124 -8.10 -8.83 6.67
C VAL A 124 -9.42 -8.49 7.36
N PHE A 125 -10.52 -8.97 6.79
CA PHE A 125 -11.81 -8.99 7.49
C PHE A 125 -11.78 -10.07 8.58
N ARG A 126 -12.17 -9.70 9.81
CA ARG A 126 -12.22 -10.64 10.94
C ARG A 126 -13.65 -10.71 11.44
N GLY A 127 -14.29 -11.89 11.40
CA GLY A 127 -15.68 -12.04 11.83
C GLY A 127 -15.98 -11.60 13.27
N GLN A 128 -14.99 -11.66 14.17
CA GLN A 128 -15.09 -11.06 15.50
C GLN A 128 -15.43 -9.55 15.44
N VAL A 129 -14.95 -8.84 14.43
CA VAL A 129 -15.21 -7.42 14.18
C VAL A 129 -16.33 -7.25 13.17
N TRP A 130 -16.14 -7.76 11.97
CA TRP A 130 -17.04 -7.61 10.85
C TRP A 130 -16.62 -8.52 9.69
N MET A 131 -17.59 -9.21 9.09
CA MET A 131 -17.49 -9.75 7.74
C MET A 131 -18.42 -8.96 6.82
N PRO A 132 -18.01 -8.64 5.59
CA PRO A 132 -18.92 -8.12 4.58
C PRO A 132 -20.17 -9.02 4.45
N GLU A 133 -21.33 -8.44 4.14
CA GLU A 133 -22.67 -9.08 4.13
C GLU A 133 -23.33 -9.28 5.51
N SER A 134 -22.60 -9.16 6.62
CA SER A 134 -23.17 -9.20 7.97
C SER A 134 -23.12 -7.83 8.67
N PRO A 135 -24.04 -7.53 9.61
CA PRO A 135 -23.90 -6.37 10.49
C PRO A 135 -22.56 -6.42 11.27
N PRO A 136 -21.88 -5.28 11.45
CA PRO A 136 -20.63 -5.26 12.20
C PRO A 136 -20.86 -5.45 13.70
N ASN A 137 -20.04 -6.29 14.35
CA ASN A 137 -20.00 -6.39 15.82
C ASN A 137 -19.39 -5.13 16.43
N TYR A 138 -18.36 -4.58 15.78
CA TYR A 138 -17.71 -3.33 16.19
C TYR A 138 -17.42 -2.46 14.97
N TYR A 139 -17.90 -1.21 15.01
CA TYR A 139 -17.79 -0.29 13.88
C TYR A 139 -16.37 0.26 13.68
N SER A 140 -15.63 0.47 14.77
CA SER A 140 -14.34 1.16 14.76
C SER A 140 -13.37 0.59 15.80
N PRO A 141 -12.05 0.86 15.65
CA PRO A 141 -11.05 0.48 16.64
C PRO A 141 -11.41 0.95 18.06
N SER A 142 -11.95 2.16 18.21
CA SER A 142 -12.36 2.71 19.52
C SER A 142 -13.56 1.95 20.12
N THR A 143 -14.57 1.62 19.31
CA THR A 143 -15.71 0.81 19.78
C THR A 143 -15.29 -0.61 20.16
N PHE A 144 -14.30 -1.17 19.47
CA PHE A 144 -13.71 -2.46 19.80
C PHE A 144 -12.94 -2.39 21.13
N MET A 145 -12.08 -1.38 21.31
CA MET A 145 -11.33 -1.15 22.54
C MET A 145 -12.21 -0.99 23.78
N ARG A 146 -13.35 -0.30 23.65
CA ARG A 146 -14.31 -0.17 24.77
C ARG A 146 -14.84 -1.52 25.26
N ARG A 147 -14.92 -2.52 24.37
CA ARG A 147 -15.38 -3.87 24.72
C ARG A 147 -14.26 -4.77 25.20
N VAL A 148 -13.10 -4.77 24.54
CA VAL A 148 -11.96 -5.61 24.97
C VAL A 148 -11.26 -5.06 26.22
N GLY A 149 -11.43 -3.77 26.52
CA GLY A 149 -10.85 -3.11 27.68
C GLY A 149 -9.38 -2.71 27.47
N MET A 150 -8.95 -1.72 28.25
CA MET A 150 -7.60 -1.13 28.14
C MET A 150 -6.47 -2.10 28.53
N HIS A 151 -6.76 -3.15 29.29
CA HIS A 151 -5.76 -4.19 29.63
C HIS A 151 -5.28 -4.97 28.40
N ASN A 152 -6.06 -4.99 27.31
CA ASN A 152 -5.69 -5.59 26.04
C ASN A 152 -5.06 -4.57 25.07
N GLU A 153 -4.79 -3.35 25.52
CA GLU A 153 -4.13 -2.35 24.68
C GLU A 153 -2.72 -2.81 24.33
N TRP A 154 -2.37 -2.71 23.06
CA TRP A 154 -1.02 -2.95 22.60
C TRP A 154 -0.48 -1.68 21.94
N ARG A 155 0.48 -1.03 22.60
CA ARG A 155 1.22 0.15 22.13
C ARG A 155 0.28 1.30 21.69
N GLY A 156 -0.64 1.72 22.56
CA GLY A 156 -1.52 2.86 22.31
C GLY A 156 -2.64 2.57 21.30
N GLY A 157 -3.13 1.33 21.24
CA GLY A 157 -4.21 0.98 20.31
C GLY A 157 -4.71 -0.45 20.47
N VAL A 158 -5.38 -0.93 19.44
CA VAL A 158 -5.94 -2.29 19.39
C VAL A 158 -4.84 -3.35 19.61
N PRO A 159 -5.19 -4.53 20.16
CA PRO A 159 -4.28 -5.66 20.24
C PRO A 159 -3.58 -5.90 18.91
N ARG A 160 -2.32 -6.36 18.93
CA ARG A 160 -1.46 -6.47 17.74
C ARG A 160 -2.16 -7.09 16.53
N ARG A 161 -2.83 -8.24 16.71
CA ARG A 161 -3.60 -8.95 15.67
C ARG A 161 -4.65 -8.08 14.96
N HIS A 162 -5.17 -7.08 15.66
CA HIS A 162 -6.17 -6.15 15.15
C HIS A 162 -5.59 -4.93 14.45
N ARG A 163 -4.26 -4.76 14.42
CA ARG A 163 -3.60 -3.71 13.63
C ARG A 163 -3.74 -3.92 12.12
N SER A 164 -3.97 -5.17 11.69
CA SER A 164 -4.30 -5.56 10.31
C SER A 164 -5.80 -5.83 10.10
N THR A 165 -6.68 -5.49 11.06
CA THR A 165 -8.12 -5.71 10.87
C THR A 165 -8.75 -4.58 10.06
N ILE A 166 -9.51 -4.94 9.03
CA ILE A 166 -10.35 -4.00 8.30
C ILE A 166 -11.59 -3.69 9.12
N PHE A 167 -11.59 -2.52 9.77
CA PHE A 167 -12.77 -2.02 10.48
C PHE A 167 -13.78 -1.37 9.51
N PRO A 168 -15.10 -1.48 9.77
CA PRO A 168 -16.14 -0.81 8.98
C PRO A 168 -15.92 0.69 8.83
N SER A 169 -15.45 1.36 9.88
CA SER A 169 -15.08 2.78 9.84
C SER A 169 -13.97 3.09 8.83
N VAL A 170 -12.92 2.26 8.76
CA VAL A 170 -11.83 2.42 7.79
C VAL A 170 -12.34 2.20 6.36
N TYR A 171 -13.07 1.11 6.15
CA TYR A 171 -13.70 0.78 4.87
C TYR A 171 -14.64 1.88 4.39
N GLY A 172 -15.55 2.35 5.26
CA GLY A 172 -16.50 3.41 4.97
C GLY A 172 -15.82 4.75 4.71
N ASN A 173 -14.72 5.06 5.40
CA ASN A 173 -13.92 6.26 5.13
C ASN A 173 -13.25 6.19 3.75
N LEU A 174 -12.72 5.02 3.36
CA LEU A 174 -12.10 4.82 2.05
C LEU A 174 -13.12 4.91 0.91
N MET A 175 -14.32 4.34 1.09
CA MET A 175 -15.42 4.42 0.12
C MET A 175 -15.84 5.84 -0.24
N ARG A 176 -15.65 6.81 0.68
CA ARG A 176 -16.00 8.22 0.42
C ARG A 176 -14.89 8.98 -0.32
N GLN A 177 -13.74 8.36 -0.53
CA GLN A 177 -12.61 8.95 -1.25
C GLN A 177 -12.69 8.61 -2.74
N LYS A 178 -11.99 9.42 -3.56
CA LYS A 178 -11.85 9.18 -5.00
C LYS A 178 -10.44 8.67 -5.29
N ALA A 179 -10.35 7.56 -6.01
CA ALA A 179 -9.10 6.99 -6.46
C ALA A 179 -9.21 6.56 -7.93
N ASP A 180 -8.07 6.53 -8.59
CA ASP A 180 -7.91 6.01 -9.95
C ASP A 180 -7.64 4.50 -9.89
N ILE A 181 -6.95 4.04 -8.84
CA ILE A 181 -6.62 2.63 -8.58
C ILE A 181 -6.99 2.28 -7.14
N LEU A 182 -7.62 1.13 -6.93
CA LEU A 182 -7.83 0.52 -5.61
C LEU A 182 -7.01 -0.77 -5.54
N ILE A 183 -6.17 -0.88 -4.51
CA ILE A 183 -5.41 -2.10 -4.17
C ILE A 183 -5.95 -2.70 -2.87
N THR A 184 -6.03 -4.03 -2.83
CA THR A 184 -6.54 -4.79 -1.68
C THR A 184 -5.62 -5.98 -1.41
N HIS A 185 -5.39 -6.31 -0.13
CA HIS A 185 -4.71 -7.56 0.25
C HIS A 185 -5.65 -8.75 0.08
N GLU A 186 -6.77 -8.72 0.79
CA GLU A 186 -7.84 -9.69 0.53
C GLU A 186 -8.48 -9.38 -0.81
N ALA A 187 -8.15 -10.18 -1.82
CA ALA A 187 -8.93 -10.24 -3.04
C ALA A 187 -10.36 -10.67 -2.65
N PRO A 188 -11.41 -9.94 -3.08
CA PRO A 188 -12.76 -10.49 -2.97
C PRO A 188 -12.74 -11.86 -3.63
N SER A 189 -13.26 -12.88 -2.94
CA SER A 189 -13.40 -14.19 -3.55
C SER A 189 -14.11 -14.00 -4.89
N CYS A 190 -13.56 -14.60 -5.94
CA CYS A 190 -14.20 -14.67 -7.26
C CYS A 190 -15.45 -15.57 -7.16
N HIS A 191 -16.39 -15.27 -6.28
CA HIS A 191 -17.74 -15.79 -6.39
C HIS A 191 -18.36 -15.14 -7.61
N LYS A 192 -18.92 -15.97 -8.50
CA LYS A 192 -19.66 -15.60 -9.70
C LYS A 192 -20.89 -14.73 -9.36
N LYS A 193 -20.70 -13.50 -8.92
CA LYS A 193 -21.62 -12.42 -9.26
C LYS A 193 -21.10 -11.88 -10.58
N ARG A 194 -21.54 -12.54 -11.66
CA ARG A 194 -21.48 -12.00 -13.02
C ARG A 194 -21.90 -10.53 -12.90
N VAL A 195 -20.97 -9.62 -13.14
CA VAL A 195 -21.33 -8.29 -13.63
C VAL A 195 -22.13 -8.59 -14.90
N SER A 196 -23.46 -8.50 -14.81
CA SER A 196 -24.32 -8.47 -15.98
C SER A 196 -23.93 -7.22 -16.75
N ARG A 197 -22.97 -7.39 -17.66
CA ARG A 197 -22.89 -6.55 -18.84
C ARG A 197 -24.23 -6.73 -19.52
N ASP A 198 -25.10 -5.75 -19.34
CA ASP A 198 -26.15 -5.50 -20.29
C ASP A 198 -25.45 -5.21 -21.63
N ARG A 199 -25.34 -6.27 -22.43
CA ARG A 199 -24.99 -6.21 -23.84
C ARG A 199 -26.16 -6.85 -24.56
N SER A 200 -27.19 -6.04 -24.76
CA SER A 200 -27.91 -6.10 -26.01
C SER A 200 -26.90 -6.02 -27.16
N SER A 201 -27.16 -6.80 -28.21
CA SER A 201 -26.43 -6.89 -29.48
C SER A 201 -25.11 -7.70 -29.52
N GLY A 202 -25.14 -8.74 -30.37
CA GLY A 202 -24.05 -8.97 -31.32
C GLY A 202 -23.15 -10.19 -31.09
N GLU A 203 -23.60 -11.33 -31.62
CA GLU A 203 -22.84 -12.40 -32.28
C GLU A 203 -21.62 -13.08 -31.62
N SER A 204 -21.73 -14.40 -31.65
CA SER A 204 -20.77 -15.43 -31.27
C SER A 204 -19.67 -15.59 -32.33
N VAL A 205 -18.40 -15.57 -31.92
CA VAL A 205 -17.35 -16.31 -32.63
C VAL A 205 -16.47 -17.04 -31.60
N ARG A 206 -16.44 -18.38 -31.72
CA ARG A 206 -15.55 -19.30 -31.02
C ARG A 206 -14.16 -19.24 -31.66
N GLY A 207 -13.10 -19.15 -30.85
CA GLY A 207 -11.71 -19.34 -31.29
C GLY A 207 -10.96 -20.24 -30.33
N LYS A 208 -10.41 -21.33 -30.86
CA LYS A 208 -9.80 -22.48 -30.20
C LYS A 208 -8.47 -22.17 -29.50
N MET A 209 -8.19 -22.95 -28.45
CA MET A 209 -6.88 -23.14 -27.84
C MET A 209 -5.88 -23.77 -28.81
N ALA A 210 -4.64 -23.27 -28.74
CA ALA A 210 -3.40 -24.02 -28.87
C ALA A 210 -2.47 -23.53 -27.75
#